data_AF-A0A8J9X9W5-F1
#
_entry.id   AF-A0A8J9X9W5-F1
#
_cell.length_a   1.000
_cell.length_b   1.000
_cell.length_c   1.000
_cell.angle_alpha   90.00
_cell.angle_beta   90.00
_cell.angle_gamma   90.00
#
_symmetry.space_group_name_H-M   'P 1'
#
loop_
_entity.id
_entity.type
_entity.pdbx_description
1 polymer ?
#
loop_
_entity_poly.entity_id
_entity_poly.type
_entity_poly.pdbx_seq_one_letter_code
_entity_poly.pdbx_strand_id
1 'polypeptide(L)'
;YFSFAHTIEDASQFHITNMNLAFKNLGEIITTAAQATNASFPFVTVPKFEVYGRHARLQSGIETFTFNPFITDETRAAWQAYSIQNQGWLKESRDIFLGGDEGNHQDYIDGPITPIIWQRQADGSPIPTPGPDTYAPVWQ
;
A
#
# COMPACT_ATOMS: atom_id res chain seq x y z
N TYR A 1 13.71 29.63 -25.92
CA TYR A 1 12.49 29.62 -25.08
C TYR A 1 11.47 28.60 -25.57
N PHE A 2 11.09 28.60 -26.85
CA PHE A 2 10.12 27.64 -27.43
C PHE A 2 10.50 26.15 -27.26
N SER A 3 11.78 25.80 -27.47
CA SER A 3 12.28 24.43 -27.29
C SER A 3 12.22 23.94 -25.83
N PHE A 4 12.40 24.83 -24.85
CA PHE A 4 12.38 24.45 -23.43
C PHE A 4 10.96 24.14 -22.94
N ALA A 5 9.97 24.92 -23.41
CA ALA A 5 8.56 24.67 -23.12
C ALA A 5 8.11 23.31 -23.66
N HIS A 6 8.50 22.95 -24.89
CA HIS A 6 8.21 21.63 -25.46
C HIS A 6 8.89 20.50 -24.69
N THR A 7 10.15 20.66 -24.28
CA THR A 7 10.81 19.63 -23.45
C THR A 7 10.09 19.41 -22.12
N ILE A 8 9.60 20.47 -21.46
CA ILE A 8 8.81 20.33 -20.22
C ILE A 8 7.48 19.62 -20.49
N GLU A 9 6.80 19.99 -21.58
CA GLU A 9 5.54 19.36 -21.99
C GLU A 9 5.74 17.86 -22.23
N ASP A 10 6.73 17.49 -23.04
CA ASP A 10 7.05 16.11 -23.38
C ASP A 10 7.41 15.30 -22.13
N ALA A 11 8.25 15.85 -21.25
CA ALA A 11 8.63 15.22 -20.00
C ALA A 11 7.41 15.01 -19.07
N SER A 12 6.50 15.99 -19.00
CA SER A 12 5.29 15.89 -18.19
C SER A 12 4.34 14.83 -18.75
N GLN A 13 4.13 14.80 -20.06
CA GLN A 13 3.28 13.80 -20.72
C GLN A 13 3.84 12.38 -20.56
N PHE A 14 5.17 12.23 -20.69
CA PHE A 14 5.85 10.96 -20.45
C PHE A 14 5.65 10.49 -19.00
N HIS A 15 5.82 11.38 -18.02
CA HIS A 15 5.62 11.05 -16.61
C HIS A 15 4.17 10.64 -16.30
N ILE A 16 3.19 11.42 -16.78
CA ILE A 16 1.76 11.11 -16.61
C ILE A 16 1.42 9.75 -17.25
N THR A 17 2.01 9.46 -18.42
CA THR A 17 1.80 8.17 -19.10
C THR A 17 2.32 7.01 -18.25
N ASN A 18 3.53 7.14 -17.69
CA ASN A 18 4.11 6.10 -16.82
C ASN A 18 3.29 5.89 -15.55
N MET A 19 2.78 6.97 -14.93
CA MET A 19 1.88 6.87 -13.78
C MET A 19 0.61 6.10 -14.14
N ASN A 20 -0.06 6.47 -15.23
CA ASN A 20 -1.30 5.81 -15.67
C ASN A 20 -1.09 4.33 -15.99
N LEU A 21 0.04 3.98 -16.63
CA LEU A 21 0.39 2.60 -16.92
C LEU A 21 0.63 1.81 -15.63
N ALA A 22 1.31 2.38 -14.64
CA ALA A 22 1.53 1.73 -13.35
C ALA A 22 0.21 1.43 -12.61
N PHE A 23 -0.73 2.39 -12.60
CA PHE A 23 -2.06 2.15 -12.02
C PHE A 23 -2.84 1.05 -12.75
N LYS A 24 -2.84 1.08 -14.09
CA LYS A 24 -3.51 0.04 -14.89
C LYS A 24 -2.92 -1.34 -14.63
N ASN A 25 -1.59 -1.46 -14.63
CA ASN A 25 -0.90 -2.71 -14.38
C ASN A 25 -1.25 -3.29 -13.00
N LEU A 26 -1.25 -2.47 -11.95
CA LEU A 26 -1.64 -2.94 -10.61
C LEU A 26 -3.11 -3.35 -10.55
N GLY A 27 -4.01 -2.60 -11.21
CA GLY A 27 -5.42 -2.99 -11.33
C GLY A 27 -5.63 -4.33 -12.05
N GLU A 28 -4.88 -4.57 -13.13
CA GLU A 28 -4.89 -5.84 -13.87
C GLU A 28 -4.33 -6.98 -13.01
N ILE A 29 -3.26 -6.74 -12.25
CA ILE A 29 -2.69 -7.73 -11.32
C ILE A 29 -3.71 -8.12 -10.25
N ILE A 30 -4.40 -7.14 -9.65
CA ILE A 30 -5.44 -7.41 -8.63
C ILE A 30 -6.60 -8.21 -9.25
N THR A 31 -7.06 -7.80 -10.43
CA THR A 31 -8.16 -8.49 -11.14
C THR A 31 -7.77 -9.92 -11.53
N THR A 32 -6.54 -10.11 -12.01
CA THR A 32 -6.00 -11.42 -12.38
C THR A 32 -5.85 -12.32 -11.14
N ALA A 33 -5.39 -11.77 -10.01
CA ALA A 33 -5.32 -12.51 -8.76
C ALA A 33 -6.70 -12.95 -8.28
N ALA A 34 -7.72 -12.09 -8.40
CA ALA A 34 -9.10 -12.44 -8.07
C ALA A 34 -9.60 -13.60 -8.95
N GLN A 35 -9.38 -13.54 -10.26
CA GLN A 35 -9.77 -14.60 -11.19
C GLN A 35 -9.01 -15.92 -10.93
N ALA A 36 -7.69 -15.85 -10.74
CA ALA A 36 -6.84 -17.02 -10.53
C ALA A 36 -7.17 -17.76 -9.23
N THR A 37 -7.62 -17.04 -8.20
CA THR A 37 -8.01 -17.61 -6.89
C THR A 37 -9.51 -17.84 -6.75
N ASN A 38 -10.30 -17.55 -7.80
CA ASN A 38 -11.76 -17.57 -7.77
C ASN A 38 -12.35 -16.75 -6.60
N ALA A 39 -11.69 -15.65 -6.27
CA ALA A 39 -12.08 -14.74 -5.19
C ALA A 39 -13.01 -13.65 -5.69
N SER A 40 -13.89 -13.17 -4.81
CA SER A 40 -14.77 -12.04 -5.05
C SER A 40 -14.29 -10.81 -4.28
N PHE A 41 -14.43 -9.63 -4.87
CA PHE A 41 -14.18 -8.37 -4.17
C PHE A 41 -15.18 -8.19 -3.01
N PRO A 42 -14.75 -7.67 -1.86
CA PRO A 42 -13.42 -7.11 -1.57
C PRO A 42 -12.34 -8.15 -1.17
N PHE A 43 -12.70 -9.43 -1.01
CA PHE A 43 -11.89 -10.51 -0.42
C PHE A 43 -10.79 -11.07 -1.34
N VAL A 44 -9.96 -10.19 -1.88
CA VAL A 44 -8.85 -10.53 -2.78
C VAL A 44 -7.53 -10.18 -2.12
N THR A 45 -6.61 -11.14 -2.11
CA THR A 45 -5.22 -10.93 -1.67
C THR A 45 -4.31 -11.20 -2.86
N VAL A 46 -3.50 -10.20 -3.21
CA VAL A 46 -2.54 -10.33 -4.32
C VAL A 46 -1.27 -11.02 -3.79
N PRO A 47 -0.88 -12.19 -4.33
CA PRO A 47 0.42 -12.78 -4.02
C PRO A 47 1.54 -11.86 -4.49
N LYS A 48 2.59 -11.67 -3.69
CA LYS A 48 3.75 -10.86 -4.08
C LYS A 48 3.44 -9.40 -4.40
N PHE A 49 2.42 -8.84 -3.74
CA PHE A 49 1.97 -7.47 -3.97
C PHE A 49 3.11 -6.44 -3.88
N GLU A 50 3.99 -6.55 -2.88
CA GLU A 50 5.07 -5.59 -2.67
C GLU A 50 6.15 -5.65 -3.76
N VAL A 51 6.35 -6.80 -4.38
CA VAL A 51 7.25 -6.93 -5.53
C VAL A 51 6.67 -6.15 -6.71
N TYR A 52 5.38 -6.36 -7.02
CA TYR A 52 4.70 -5.62 -8.08
C TYR A 52 4.63 -4.11 -7.79
N GLY A 53 4.30 -3.74 -6.54
CA GLY A 53 4.29 -2.36 -6.06
C GLY A 53 5.65 -1.69 -6.20
N ARG A 54 6.74 -2.34 -5.80
CA ARG A 54 8.12 -1.82 -5.98
C ARG A 54 8.43 -1.54 -7.44
N HIS A 55 8.11 -2.45 -8.35
CA HIS A 55 8.32 -2.21 -9.78
C HIS A 55 7.47 -1.06 -10.33
N ALA A 56 6.20 -0.97 -9.91
CA ALA A 56 5.31 0.12 -10.28
C ALA A 56 5.84 1.49 -9.78
N ARG A 57 6.37 1.56 -8.55
CA ARG A 57 6.99 2.76 -7.99
C ARG A 57 8.22 3.18 -8.80
N LEU A 58 9.13 2.24 -9.09
CA LEU A 58 10.32 2.52 -9.89
C LEU A 58 10.00 3.01 -11.31
N GLN A 59 8.96 2.46 -11.95
CA GLN A 59 8.56 2.84 -13.30
C GLN A 59 7.85 4.20 -13.35
N SER A 60 6.99 4.49 -12.37
CA SER A 60 6.14 5.69 -12.38
C SER A 60 6.73 6.88 -11.64
N GLY A 61 7.66 6.67 -10.71
CA GLY A 61 8.10 7.67 -9.75
C GLY A 61 7.09 7.96 -8.65
N ILE A 62 5.99 7.20 -8.55
CA ILE A 62 5.02 7.29 -7.46
C ILE A 62 5.64 6.70 -6.19
N GLU A 63 5.47 7.41 -5.08
CA GLU A 63 6.02 6.99 -3.77
C GLU A 63 5.27 5.80 -3.18
N THR A 64 3.94 5.79 -3.25
CA THR A 64 3.11 4.75 -2.64
C THR A 64 1.91 4.41 -3.51
N PHE A 65 1.61 3.11 -3.61
CA PHE A 65 0.36 2.61 -4.16
C PHE A 65 -0.41 1.93 -3.05
N THR A 66 -1.73 2.13 -3.04
CA THR A 66 -2.63 1.48 -2.11
C THR A 66 -3.91 1.07 -2.83
N PHE A 67 -4.33 -0.16 -2.65
CA PHE A 67 -5.62 -0.71 -3.02
C PHE A 67 -6.55 -0.59 -1.82
N ASN A 68 -7.68 0.07 -2.08
CA ASN A 68 -8.73 0.31 -1.10
C ASN A 68 -10.04 -0.20 -1.72
N PRO A 69 -10.49 -1.42 -1.38
CA PRO A 69 -11.72 -1.94 -1.94
C PRO A 69 -12.94 -1.20 -1.39
N PHE A 70 -14.01 -1.17 -2.18
CA PHE A 70 -15.28 -0.62 -1.71
C PHE A 70 -15.96 -1.59 -0.73
N ILE A 71 -16.22 -1.13 0.49
CA ILE A 71 -16.77 -1.93 1.58
C ILE A 71 -18.11 -1.32 2.00
N THR A 72 -19.15 -2.15 2.01
CA THR A 72 -20.49 -1.77 2.48
C THR A 72 -20.67 -2.12 3.95
N ASP A 73 -21.74 -1.62 4.58
CA ASP A 73 -22.05 -1.95 5.98
C ASP A 73 -22.27 -3.46 6.16
N GLU A 74 -22.88 -4.14 5.18
CA GLU A 74 -23.13 -5.58 5.22
C GLU A 74 -21.86 -6.41 5.09
N THR A 75 -20.87 -5.91 4.34
CA THR A 75 -19.60 -6.63 4.08
C THR A 75 -18.50 -6.26 5.07
N ARG A 76 -18.68 -5.21 5.87
CA ARG A 76 -17.68 -4.68 6.82
C ARG A 76 -17.17 -5.74 7.78
N ALA A 77 -18.03 -6.45 8.49
CA ALA A 77 -17.60 -7.42 9.51
C ALA A 77 -16.79 -8.58 8.90
N ALA A 78 -17.22 -9.09 7.75
CA ALA A 78 -16.50 -10.12 7.01
C ALA A 78 -15.15 -9.59 6.49
N TRP A 79 -15.12 -8.35 6.00
CA TRP A 79 -13.90 -7.69 5.53
C TRP A 79 -12.87 -7.52 6.65
N GLN A 80 -13.31 -7.11 7.84
CA GLN A 80 -12.43 -6.97 9.00
C GLN A 80 -11.76 -8.30 9.36
N ALA A 81 -12.54 -9.40 9.42
CA ALA A 81 -12.01 -10.72 9.70
C ALA A 81 -11.03 -11.20 8.61
N TYR A 82 -11.36 -10.97 7.33
CA TYR A 82 -10.51 -11.31 6.20
C TYR A 82 -9.20 -10.53 6.21
N SER A 83 -9.28 -9.21 6.40
CA SER A 83 -8.12 -8.32 6.33
C SER A 83 -7.07 -8.69 7.37
N ILE A 84 -7.46 -8.99 8.61
CA ILE A 84 -6.54 -9.41 9.67
C ILE A 84 -5.82 -10.72 9.34
N GLN A 85 -6.56 -11.67 8.74
CA GLN A 85 -6.00 -12.97 8.41
C GLN A 85 -5.02 -12.92 7.22
N ASN A 86 -5.09 -11.88 6.39
CA ASN A 86 -4.37 -11.83 5.12
C ASN A 86 -3.32 -10.69 5.05
N GLN A 87 -2.71 -10.30 6.18
CA GLN A 87 -1.71 -9.22 6.25
C GLN A 87 -0.27 -9.63 5.86
N GLY A 88 -0.10 -10.73 5.11
CA GLY A 88 1.22 -11.27 4.78
C GLY A 88 2.12 -10.29 4.00
N TRP A 89 1.51 -9.35 3.28
CA TRP A 89 2.21 -8.32 2.50
C TRP A 89 3.00 -7.34 3.38
N LEU A 90 2.56 -7.05 4.61
CA LEU A 90 3.31 -6.18 5.54
C LEU A 90 4.67 -6.78 5.87
N LYS A 91 4.68 -8.09 6.16
CA LYS A 91 5.91 -8.82 6.43
C LYS A 91 6.79 -8.85 5.19
N GLU A 92 6.21 -9.09 4.01
CA GLU A 92 6.95 -9.08 2.75
C GLU A 92 7.60 -7.71 2.46
N SER A 93 6.86 -6.61 2.69
CA SER A 93 7.35 -5.23 2.56
C SER A 93 8.59 -5.01 3.42
N ARG A 94 8.50 -5.43 4.69
CA ARG A 94 9.61 -5.37 5.64
C ARG A 94 10.81 -6.20 5.20
N ASP A 95 10.57 -7.44 4.77
CA ASP A 95 11.63 -8.35 4.34
C ASP A 95 12.34 -7.83 3.07
N ILE A 96 11.60 -7.25 2.10
CA ILE A 96 12.16 -6.61 0.90
C ILE A 96 13.00 -5.39 1.26
N PHE A 97 12.53 -4.56 2.19
CA PHE A 97 13.26 -3.38 2.64
C PHE A 97 14.58 -3.79 3.31
N LEU A 98 14.52 -4.67 4.32
CA LEU A 98 15.71 -5.14 5.05
C LEU A 98 16.69 -5.93 4.16
N GLY A 99 16.20 -6.63 3.14
CA GLY A 99 17.04 -7.37 2.20
C GLY A 99 17.57 -6.51 1.04
N GLY A 100 17.06 -5.31 0.86
CA GLY A 100 17.35 -4.45 -0.30
C GLY A 100 18.39 -3.36 -0.06
N ASP A 101 18.70 -3.04 1.20
CA ASP A 101 19.60 -1.92 1.54
C ASP A 101 20.91 -2.41 2.17
N GLU A 102 22.06 -2.01 1.61
CA GLU A 102 23.35 -2.03 2.31
C GLU A 102 23.47 -0.81 3.27
N GLY A 103 22.42 0.00 3.36
CA GLY A 103 22.30 1.18 4.23
C GLY A 103 22.08 0.86 5.70
N ASN A 104 22.56 1.75 6.56
CA ASN A 104 22.49 1.63 8.02
C ASN A 104 21.03 1.79 8.50
N HIS A 105 20.33 0.66 8.72
CA HIS A 105 18.93 0.58 9.15
C HIS A 105 18.69 1.02 10.62
N GLN A 106 19.28 2.12 11.07
CA GLN A 106 19.17 2.60 12.46
C GLN A 106 17.83 3.28 12.76
N ASP A 107 17.01 3.56 11.73
CA ASP A 107 15.77 4.30 11.86
C ASP A 107 14.58 3.45 12.33
N TYR A 108 14.76 2.12 12.44
CA TYR A 108 13.71 1.20 12.87
C TYR A 108 14.08 0.45 14.14
N ILE A 109 13.11 0.37 15.05
CA ILE A 109 13.21 -0.46 16.25
C ILE A 109 12.76 -1.88 15.87
N ASP A 110 13.64 -2.85 16.05
CA ASP A 110 13.27 -4.26 15.98
C ASP A 110 12.27 -4.56 17.11
N GLY A 111 11.01 -4.82 16.75
CA GLY A 111 9.95 -5.05 17.73
C GLY A 111 8.61 -5.42 17.09
N PRO A 112 7.70 -6.04 17.87
CA PRO A 112 6.34 -6.29 17.42
C PRO A 112 5.61 -4.96 17.16
N ILE A 113 4.65 -4.98 16.24
CA ILE A 113 3.75 -3.84 16.01
C ILE A 113 3.05 -3.52 17.33
N THR A 114 3.12 -2.26 17.77
CA THR A 114 2.53 -1.85 19.04
C THR A 114 1.00 -1.95 18.96
N PRO A 115 0.32 -2.60 19.91
CA PRO A 115 -1.15 -2.67 19.93
C PRO A 115 -1.80 -1.35 20.37
N ILE A 116 -0.98 -0.34 20.65
CA ILE A 116 -1.37 0.93 21.23
C ILE A 116 -1.23 2.01 20.16
N ILE A 117 -2.26 2.83 20.02
CA ILE A 117 -2.22 4.07 19.27
C ILE A 117 -2.05 5.21 20.27
N TRP A 118 -1.02 6.03 20.07
CA TRP A 118 -0.79 7.20 20.89
C TRP A 118 -1.71 8.34 20.43
N GLN A 119 -2.73 8.63 21.22
CA GLN A 119 -3.59 9.80 21.01
C GLN A 119 -3.07 10.98 21.84
N ARG A 120 -3.11 12.19 21.29
CA ARG A 120 -2.78 13.40 22.05
C ARG A 120 -4.02 13.96 22.73
N GLN A 121 -3.93 14.22 24.02
CA GLN A 121 -4.91 15.01 24.75
C GLN A 121 -4.85 16.49 24.36
N ALA A 122 -5.86 17.26 24.78
CA ALA A 122 -5.90 18.71 24.59
C ALA A 122 -4.71 19.44 25.25
N ASP A 123 -4.08 18.84 26.27
CA ASP A 123 -2.87 19.35 26.92
C ASP A 123 -1.55 18.91 26.23
N GLY A 124 -1.65 18.14 25.14
CA GLY A 124 -0.52 17.62 24.38
C GLY A 124 0.12 16.34 24.93
N SER A 125 -0.34 15.82 26.08
CA SER A 125 0.16 14.58 26.66
C SER A 125 -0.30 13.35 25.84
N PRO A 126 0.55 12.32 25.71
CA PRO A 126 0.21 11.09 24.99
C PRO A 126 -0.62 10.15 25.89
N ILE A 127 -1.81 9.74 25.43
CA ILE A 127 -2.56 8.62 26.02
C ILE A 127 -2.30 7.37 25.18
N PRO A 128 -1.90 6.25 25.82
CA PRO A 128 -1.92 4.95 25.17
C PRO A 128 -3.39 4.48 25.05
N THR A 129 -3.98 4.62 23.88
CA THR A 129 -5.33 4.08 23.60
C THR A 129 -5.14 2.77 22.84
N PRO A 130 -5.73 1.65 23.28
CA PRO A 130 -5.81 0.45 22.45
C PRO A 130 -6.38 0.83 21.09
N GLY A 131 -5.73 0.44 19.99
CA GLY A 131 -6.23 0.78 18.66
C GLY A 131 -7.69 0.35 18.52
N PRO A 132 -8.57 1.16 17.89
CA PRO A 132 -9.93 0.72 17.63
C PRO A 132 -9.88 -0.59 16.85
N ASP A 133 -10.62 -1.58 17.34
CA ASP A 133 -10.53 -2.96 16.87
C ASP A 133 -10.67 -3.05 15.34
N THR A 134 -9.73 -3.75 14.72
CA THR A 134 -9.89 -4.53 13.49
C THR A 134 -10.33 -3.83 12.20
N TYR A 135 -10.13 -2.53 12.02
CA TYR A 135 -10.35 -1.90 10.70
C TYR A 135 -9.04 -1.42 10.06
N ALA A 136 -8.62 -2.13 9.01
CA ALA A 136 -7.62 -1.64 8.07
C ALA A 136 -8.37 -0.96 6.90
N PRO A 137 -8.53 0.38 6.89
CA PRO A 137 -9.12 1.09 5.75
C PRO A 137 -8.28 0.92 4.48
N VAL A 138 -6.97 0.73 4.65
CA VAL A 138 -5.98 0.52 3.59
C VAL A 138 -5.63 -0.96 3.55
N TRP A 139 -5.77 -1.59 2.38
CA TRP A 139 -5.58 -3.04 2.24
C TRP A 139 -4.17 -3.45 1.84
N GLN A 140 -3.82 -3.21 0.58
CA GLN A 140 -2.54 -3.57 -0.03
C GLN A 140 -2.12 -2.42 -0.93
#